data_AF-A0A5I2K5H1-F1
#
_entry.id   AF-A0A5I2K5H1-F1
#
_cell.length_a   1.000
_cell.length_b   1.000
_cell.length_c   1.000
_cell.angle_alpha   90.00
_cell.angle_beta   90.00
_cell.angle_gamma   90.00
#
_symmetry.space_group_name_H-M   'P 1'
#
loop_
_entity.id
_entity.type
_entity.pdbx_description
1 polymer ?
#
loop_
_entity_poly.entity_id
_entity_poly.type
_entity_poly.pdbx_seq_one_letter_code
_entity_poly.pdbx_strand_id
1 'polypeptide(L)'
;MSARIEELKAQRKLAFTASNRWADKFREAEKHIAELEAKLETADRLQDGAFRSGLKAGFSYGQTDDQSGFMQCMSAYSPRAGIKVKE
;
A
#
# COMPACT_ATOMS: atom_id res chain seq x y z
N MET A 1 -30.60 -49.20 16.61
CA MET A 1 -30.44 -47.89 17.29
C MET A 1 -28.98 -47.56 17.60
N SER A 2 -28.17 -48.46 18.16
CA SER A 2 -26.76 -48.18 18.53
C SER A 2 -25.86 -47.72 17.35
N ALA A 3 -25.92 -48.37 16.18
CA ALA A 3 -25.09 -48.01 15.04
C ALA A 3 -25.33 -46.58 14.49
N ARG A 4 -26.59 -46.12 14.48
CA ARG A 4 -26.93 -44.78 14.02
C ARG A 4 -26.43 -43.69 14.97
N ILE A 5 -26.40 -43.99 16.27
CA ILE A 5 -25.86 -43.08 17.29
C ILE A 5 -24.34 -42.92 17.12
N GLU A 6 -23.61 -44.01 16.86
CA GLU A 6 -22.17 -43.94 16.63
C GLU A 6 -21.81 -43.23 15.32
N GLU A 7 -22.58 -43.43 14.27
CA GLU A 7 -22.42 -42.69 13.00
C GLU A 7 -22.58 -41.17 13.21
N LEU A 8 -23.61 -40.75 13.94
CA LEU A 8 -23.84 -39.32 14.23
C LEU A 8 -22.72 -38.72 15.11
N LYS A 9 -22.18 -39.48 16.07
CA LYS A 9 -21.02 -39.03 16.88
C LYS A 9 -19.77 -38.86 16.00
N ALA A 10 -19.53 -39.78 15.06
CA ALA A 10 -18.42 -39.69 14.13
C ALA A 10 -18.56 -38.47 13.20
N GLN A 11 -19.75 -38.24 12.65
CA GLN A 11 -20.05 -37.06 11.83
C GLN A 11 -19.85 -35.75 12.61
N ARG A 12 -20.33 -35.67 13.86
CA ARG A 12 -20.12 -34.49 14.72
C ARG A 12 -18.63 -34.23 14.96
N LYS A 13 -17.84 -35.28 15.23
CA LYS A 13 -16.39 -35.16 15.43
C LYS A 13 -15.70 -34.63 14.18
N LEU A 14 -16.05 -35.18 13.00
CA LEU A 14 -15.52 -34.72 11.72
C LEU A 14 -15.88 -33.26 11.45
N ALA A 15 -17.14 -32.88 11.64
CA ALA A 15 -17.59 -31.50 11.47
C ALA A 15 -16.83 -30.52 12.39
N PHE A 16 -16.62 -30.90 13.65
CA PHE A 16 -15.83 -30.09 14.59
C PHE A 16 -14.37 -29.93 14.13
N THR A 17 -13.72 -31.01 13.69
CA THR A 17 -12.35 -30.93 13.18
C THR A 17 -12.23 -30.09 11.91
N ALA A 18 -13.22 -30.19 11.00
CA ALA A 18 -13.26 -29.38 9.79
C ALA A 18 -13.45 -27.89 10.15
N SER A 19 -14.36 -27.59 11.09
CA SER A 19 -14.58 -26.23 11.56
C SER A 19 -13.32 -25.62 12.17
N ASN A 20 -12.59 -26.36 13.00
CA ASN A 20 -11.35 -25.87 13.60
C ASN A 20 -10.28 -25.61 12.53
N ARG A 21 -10.15 -26.50 11.54
CA ARG A 21 -9.21 -26.30 10.43
C ARG A 21 -9.53 -25.04 9.62
N TRP A 22 -10.81 -24.74 9.42
CA TRP A 22 -11.22 -23.50 8.77
C TRP A 22 -10.91 -22.28 9.63
N ALA A 23 -11.13 -22.36 10.94
CA ALA A 23 -10.77 -21.29 11.86
C ALA A 23 -9.26 -21.01 11.86
N ASP A 24 -8.42 -22.04 11.80
CA ASP A 24 -6.96 -21.88 11.73
C ASP A 24 -6.53 -21.20 10.43
N LYS A 25 -7.07 -21.64 9.28
CA LYS A 25 -6.83 -20.98 7.99
C LYS A 25 -7.27 -19.52 7.98
N PHE A 26 -8.38 -19.21 8.63
CA PHE A 26 -8.87 -17.84 8.72
C PHE A 26 -7.90 -16.97 9.52
N ARG A 27 -7.43 -17.45 10.68
CA ARG A 27 -6.41 -16.75 11.48
C ARG A 27 -5.09 -16.57 10.74
N GLU A 28 -4.66 -17.55 9.96
CA GLU A 28 -3.47 -17.43 9.11
C GLU A 28 -3.67 -16.38 8.03
N ALA A 29 -4.83 -16.36 7.37
CA ALA A 29 -5.16 -15.35 6.38
C ALA A 29 -5.20 -13.93 6.97
N GLU A 30 -5.81 -13.75 8.15
CA GLU A 30 -5.82 -12.46 8.86
C GLU A 30 -4.42 -11.95 9.16
N LYS A 31 -3.51 -12.83 9.62
CA LYS A 31 -2.10 -12.46 9.86
C LYS A 31 -1.41 -12.03 8.57
N HIS A 32 -1.60 -12.80 7.49
CA HIS A 32 -1.01 -12.45 6.20
C HIS A 32 -1.55 -11.14 5.63
N ILE A 33 -2.85 -10.85 5.81
CA ILE A 33 -3.44 -9.57 5.40
C ILE A 33 -2.79 -8.43 6.17
N ALA A 34 -2.69 -8.52 7.50
CA ALA A 34 -2.06 -7.49 8.32
C ALA A 34 -0.59 -7.25 7.93
N GLU A 35 0.17 -8.31 7.63
CA GLU A 35 1.54 -8.20 7.13
C GLU A 35 1.62 -7.48 5.78
N LEU A 36 0.69 -7.75 4.87
CA LEU A 36 0.63 -7.11 3.56
C LEU A 36 0.24 -5.64 3.66
N GLU A 37 -0.73 -5.30 4.52
CA GLU A 37 -1.13 -3.92 4.78
C GLU A 37 0.05 -3.10 5.34
N ALA A 38 0.81 -3.65 6.29
CA ALA A 38 1.99 -2.98 6.84
C ALA A 38 3.11 -2.78 5.78
N LYS A 39 3.31 -3.77 4.89
CA LYS A 39 4.25 -3.65 3.77
C LYS A 39 3.82 -2.57 2.78
N LEU A 40 2.52 -2.48 2.50
CA LEU A 40 1.97 -1.48 1.59
C LEU A 40 2.17 -0.06 2.16
N GLU A 41 1.85 0.14 3.44
CA GLU A 41 2.07 1.44 4.12
C GLU A 41 3.56 1.84 4.10
N THR A 42 4.45 0.88 4.31
CA THR A 42 5.90 1.13 4.26
C THR A 42 6.36 1.49 2.84
N ALA A 43 5.86 0.77 1.83
CA ALA A 43 6.18 1.04 0.43
C ALA A 43 5.69 2.43 -0.01
N ASP A 44 4.48 2.81 0.38
CA ASP A 44 3.90 4.13 0.10
C ASP A 44 4.77 5.25 0.68
N ARG A 45 5.16 5.13 1.96
CA ARG A 45 6.08 6.09 2.61
C ARG A 45 7.44 6.18 1.92
N LEU A 46 8.01 5.05 1.52
CA LEU A 46 9.29 5.02 0.82
C LEU A 46 9.20 5.68 -0.56
N GLN A 47 8.11 5.43 -1.29
CA GLN A 47 7.86 6.05 -2.58
C GLN A 47 7.72 7.57 -2.43
N ASP A 48 6.93 8.04 -1.47
CA ASP A 48 6.75 9.46 -1.18
C ASP A 48 8.08 10.13 -0.79
N GLY A 49 8.88 9.46 0.04
CA GLY A 49 10.20 9.90 0.43
C GLY A 49 11.18 9.99 -0.75
N ALA A 50 11.20 8.97 -1.61
CA ALA A 50 12.02 8.94 -2.82
C ALA A 50 11.62 10.04 -3.81
N PHE A 51 10.31 10.24 -4.03
CA PHE A 51 9.79 11.29 -4.89
C PHE A 51 10.19 12.68 -4.39
N ARG A 52 9.97 12.98 -3.11
CA ARG A 52 10.36 14.28 -2.51
C ARG A 52 11.86 14.51 -2.53
N SER A 53 12.64 13.47 -2.24
CA SER A 53 14.11 13.57 -2.26
C SER A 53 14.63 13.82 -3.67
N GLY A 54 14.07 13.13 -4.68
CA GLY A 54 14.37 13.35 -6.09
C GLY A 54 14.01 14.76 -6.55
N LEU A 55 12.82 15.25 -6.19
CA LEU A 55 12.40 16.64 -6.47
C LEU A 55 13.37 17.65 -5.86
N LYS A 56 13.73 17.48 -4.59
CA LYS A 56 14.69 18.36 -3.90
C LYS A 56 16.04 18.35 -4.60
N ALA A 57 16.56 17.17 -4.94
CA ALA A 57 17.85 17.04 -5.63
C ALA A 57 17.82 17.73 -7.00
N GLY A 58 16.77 17.51 -7.80
CA GLY A 58 16.62 18.19 -9.09
C GLY A 58 16.50 19.71 -8.97
N PHE A 59 15.78 20.20 -7.96
CA PHE A 59 15.65 21.63 -7.69
C PHE A 59 16.99 22.25 -7.29
N SER A 60 17.74 21.59 -6.40
CA SER A 60 19.08 22.03 -6.01
C SER A 60 20.04 22.04 -7.21
N TYR A 61 20.03 21.01 -8.05
CA TYR A 61 20.86 20.95 -9.26
C TYR A 61 20.55 22.09 -10.23
N GLY A 62 19.27 22.39 -10.47
CA GLY A 62 18.87 23.55 -11.26
C GLY A 62 19.35 24.87 -10.66
N GLN A 63 19.36 25.00 -9.33
CA GLN A 63 19.85 26.21 -8.69
C GLN A 63 21.38 26.36 -8.77
N THR A 64 22.14 25.25 -8.66
CA THR A 64 23.60 25.27 -8.60
C THR A 64 24.29 25.22 -9.95
N ASP A 65 23.76 24.45 -10.91
CA ASP A 65 24.44 24.12 -12.17
C ASP A 65 23.80 24.76 -13.41
N ASP A 66 22.48 25.03 -13.38
CA ASP A 66 21.77 25.76 -14.45
C ASP A 66 20.79 26.80 -13.88
N GLN A 67 21.34 27.77 -13.17
CA GLN A 67 20.57 28.84 -12.54
C GLN A 67 19.69 29.60 -13.55
N SER A 68 20.14 29.70 -14.80
CA SER A 68 19.41 30.40 -15.88
C SER A 68 18.15 29.65 -16.31
N GLY A 69 18.25 28.35 -16.57
CA GLY A 69 17.11 27.47 -16.88
C GLY A 69 16.18 27.33 -15.69
N PHE A 70 16.72 27.26 -14.47
CA PHE A 70 15.93 27.29 -13.24
C PHE A 70 15.09 28.57 -13.11
N MET A 71 15.70 29.75 -13.32
CA MET A 71 14.97 31.02 -13.30
C MET A 71 13.91 31.12 -14.39
N GLN A 72 14.18 30.62 -15.60
CA GLN A 72 13.17 30.55 -16.66
C GLN A 72 12.00 29.66 -16.27
N CYS A 73 12.26 28.45 -15.76
CA CYS A 73 11.23 27.55 -15.24
C CYS A 73 10.39 28.22 -14.15
N MET A 74 11.01 28.84 -13.15
CA MET A 74 10.29 29.56 -12.09
C MET A 74 9.49 30.76 -12.62
N SER A 75 10.01 31.46 -13.62
CA SER A 75 9.31 32.58 -14.25
C SER A 75 8.06 32.14 -15.00
N ALA A 76 8.04 30.95 -15.61
CA ALA A 76 6.88 30.39 -16.30
C ALA A 76 5.73 30.08 -15.32
N TYR A 77 6.04 29.61 -14.10
CA TYR A 77 5.03 29.37 -13.07
C TYR A 77 4.62 30.63 -12.28
N SER A 78 5.19 31.79 -12.58
CA SER A 78 4.81 33.04 -11.92
C SER A 78 3.40 33.46 -12.34
N PRO A 79 2.53 33.91 -11.42
CA PRO A 79 1.24 34.51 -11.77
C PRO A 79 1.35 35.70 -12.74
N ARG A 80 2.55 36.32 -12.82
CA ARG A 80 2.87 37.41 -13.75
C ARG A 80 3.34 36.94 -15.13
N ALA A 81 3.51 35.63 -15.33
CA ALA A 81 4.01 35.04 -16.58
C ALA A 81 3.02 35.13 -17.76
N GLY A 82 1.79 35.59 -17.52
CA GLY A 82 0.77 35.71 -18.55
C GLY A 82 0.25 34.35 -19.07
N ILE A 83 0.58 33.23 -18.41
CA ILE A 83 0.01 31.91 -18.74
C ILE A 83 -1.46 31.92 -18.33
N LYS A 84 -2.33 32.19 -19.30
CA LYS A 84 -3.78 32.07 -19.13
C LYS A 84 -4.11 30.57 -19.07
N VAL A 85 -4.32 30.05 -17.86
CA VAL A 85 -5.05 28.79 -17.69
C VAL A 85 -6.45 29.05 -18.24
N LYS A 86 -6.80 28.43 -19.38
CA LYS A 86 -8.19 28.47 -19.86
C LYS A 86 -9.02 27.70 -18.84
N GLU A 87 -10.01 28.37 -18.27
CA GLU A 87 -11.09 27.76 -17.48
C GLU A 87 -11.83 26.68 -18.29
#